data_AF-A0A7X7GZM5-F1
#
_entry.id   AF-A0A7X7GZM5-F1
#
_cell.length_a   1.000
_cell.length_b   1.000
_cell.length_c   1.000
_cell.angle_alpha   90.00
_cell.angle_beta   90.00
_cell.angle_gamma   90.00
#
_symmetry.space_group_name_H-M   'P 1'
#
loop_
_entity.id
_entity.type
_entity.pdbx_description
1 polymer ?
#
loop_
_entity_poly.entity_id
_entity_poly.type
_entity_poly.pdbx_seq_one_letter_code
_entity_poly.pdbx_strand_id
1 'polypeptide(L)' 'MMSAFDALVEGDQIHVVSASGESDRGVFIRIENDFLIWVKNNNGCAVYAITSLEGITVYKL' A
#
# COMPACT_ATOMS: atom_id res chain seq x y z
N MET A 1 7.30 -9.81 -16.81
CA MET A 1 5.96 -9.46 -16.28
C MET A 1 6.16 -8.13 -15.57
N MET A 2 5.61 -7.03 -16.09
CA MET A 2 5.65 -5.75 -15.35
C MET A 2 4.86 -5.98 -14.06
N SER A 3 5.50 -5.72 -12.94
CA SER A 3 4.84 -5.83 -11.64
C SER A 3 3.76 -4.75 -11.59
N ALA A 4 2.56 -5.05 -11.09
CA ALA A 4 1.49 -4.04 -10.99
C ALA A 4 1.92 -2.79 -10.20
N PHE A 5 2.99 -2.91 -9.41
CA PHE A 5 3.62 -1.85 -8.64
C PHE A 5 4.55 -0.92 -9.44
N ASP A 6 5.00 -1.31 -10.63
CA ASP A 6 5.91 -0.49 -11.46
C ASP A 6 5.27 0.83 -11.92
N ALA A 7 3.93 0.93 -11.82
CA ALA A 7 3.16 2.12 -12.16
C ALA A 7 2.89 3.06 -10.97
N LEU A 8 3.27 2.67 -9.75
CA LEU A 8 3.09 3.49 -8.54
C LEU A 8 4.25 4.46 -8.38
N VAL A 9 3.93 5.71 -8.07
CA VAL A 9 4.88 6.80 -7.79
C VAL A 9 4.61 7.33 -6.39
N GLU A 10 5.66 7.70 -5.67
CA GLU A 10 5.55 8.31 -4.34
C GLU A 10 4.52 9.47 -4.35
N GLY A 11 3.57 9.42 -3.41
CA GLY A 11 2.45 10.37 -3.33
C GLY A 11 1.14 9.87 -3.96
N ASP A 12 1.16 8.78 -4.72
CA ASP A 12 -0.06 8.18 -5.28
C ASP A 12 -1.02 7.72 -4.17
N GLN A 13 -2.31 8.00 -4.34
CA GLN A 13 -3.33 7.40 -3.49
C GLN A 13 -3.51 5.93 -3.83
N ILE A 14 -3.56 5.09 -2.80
CA ILE A 14 -3.68 3.64 -2.95
C ILE A 14 -4.77 3.06 -2.05
N HIS A 15 -5.34 1.95 -2.50
CA HIS A 15 -6.22 1.08 -1.73
C HIS A 15 -5.54 -0.28 -1.57
N VAL A 16 -5.30 -0.68 -0.33
CA VAL A 16 -4.64 -1.93 0.03
C VAL A 16 -5.70 -2.88 0.58
N VAL A 17 -5.76 -4.10 0.05
CA VAL A 17 -6.69 -5.14 0.46
C VAL A 17 -5.90 -6.37 0.88
N SER A 18 -6.13 -6.88 2.09
CA SER A 18 -5.55 -8.13 2.57
C SER A 18 -6.32 -9.34 2.05
N ALA A 19 -5.70 -10.52 2.10
CA ALA A 19 -6.34 -11.79 1.78
C ALA A 19 -7.56 -12.10 2.68
N SER A 20 -7.62 -11.50 3.88
CA SER A 20 -8.77 -11.65 4.79
C SER A 20 -9.94 -10.72 4.45
N GLY A 21 -9.80 -9.88 3.43
CA GLY A 21 -10.81 -8.89 3.01
C GLY A 21 -10.78 -7.58 3.80
N GLU A 22 -9.86 -7.44 4.75
CA GLU A 22 -9.60 -6.15 5.40
C GLU A 22 -8.99 -5.20 4.39
N SER A 23 -9.37 -3.92 4.45
CA SER A 23 -8.83 -2.96 3.51
C SER A 23 -8.65 -1.58 4.10
N ASP A 24 -7.61 -0.91 3.65
CA ASP A 24 -7.21 0.40 4.11
C ASP A 24 -6.85 1.27 2.91
N ARG A 25 -7.02 2.59 3.05
CA ARG A 25 -6.61 3.57 2.05
C ARG A 25 -5.47 4.42 2.59
N GLY A 26 -4.62 4.86 1.68
CA GLY A 26 -3.44 5.61 2.06
C GLY A 26 -2.70 6.22 0.89
N VAL A 27 -1.46 6.63 1.17
CA VAL A 27 -0.55 7.23 0.20
C VAL A 27 0.67 6.33 0.06
N PHE A 28 0.95 5.93 -1.18
CA PHE A 28 2.15 5.16 -1.53
C PHE A 28 3.41 5.97 -1.28
N ILE A 29 4.42 5.35 -0.68
CA ILE A 29 5.76 5.93 -0.61
C ILE A 29 6.69 5.16 -1.54
N ARG A 30 6.91 3.87 -1.26
CA ARG A 30 7.79 3.02 -2.07
C ARG A 30 7.57 1.54 -1.76
N ILE A 31 8.21 0.70 -2.57
CA ILE A 31 8.42 -0.72 -2.26
C ILE A 31 9.90 -0.95 -1.97
N GLU A 32 10.17 -1.70 -0.92
CA GLU A 32 11.53 -2.02 -0.50
C GLU A 32 11.55 -3.46 0.03
N ASN A 33 12.37 -4.33 -0.55
CA ASN A 33 12.55 -5.73 -0.12
C ASN A 33 11.23 -6.51 0.04
N ASP A 34 10.31 -6.42 -0.93
CA ASP A 34 8.98 -7.06 -0.89
C ASP A 34 8.03 -6.56 0.22
N PHE A 35 8.29 -5.36 0.74
CA PHE A 35 7.37 -4.64 1.61
C PHE A 35 6.86 -3.35 0.95
N LEU A 36 5.56 -3.13 1.08
CA LEU A 36 4.92 -1.85 0.81
C LEU A 36 5.19 -0.90 1.99
N ILE A 37 5.74 0.27 1.67
CA ILE A 37 5.91 1.38 2.59
C ILE A 37 4.94 2.48 2.18
N TRP A 38 4.10 2.91 3.10
CA TRP A 38 2.97 3.79 2.80
C TRP A 38 2.46 4.51 4.06
N VAL A 39 1.69 5.57 3.87
CA VAL A 39 1.00 6.27 4.96
C VAL A 39 -0.46 5.87 4.94
N LYS A 40 -0.99 5.41 6.07
CA LYS A 40 -2.42 5.11 6.22
C LYS A 40 -3.07 5.95 7.31
N ASN A 41 -4.38 6.07 7.25
CA ASN A 41 -5.16 6.64 8.34
C ASN A 41 -5.44 5.55 9.39
N ASN A 42 -5.06 5.81 10.64
CA ASN A 42 -5.46 5.01 11.79
C ASN A 42 -6.22 5.91 12.77
N ASN A 43 -7.56 5.88 12.71
CA ASN A 43 -8.44 6.63 13.59
C ASN A 43 -8.17 8.15 13.66
N GLY A 44 -7.95 8.77 12.49
CA GLY A 44 -7.70 10.21 12.36
C GLY A 44 -6.22 10.60 12.44
N CYS A 45 -5.34 9.66 12.75
CA CYS A 45 -3.89 9.89 12.76
C CYS A 45 -3.26 9.33 11.48
N ALA A 46 -2.35 10.09 10.87
CA ALA A 46 -1.49 9.58 9.82
C ALA A 46 -0.40 8.71 10.43
N VAL A 47 -0.29 7.46 9.98
CA VAL A 47 0.69 6.51 10.49
C VAL A 47 1.51 5.94 9.35
N TYR A 48 2.82 5.85 9.56
CA TYR A 48 3.74 5.16 8.67
C TYR A 48 3.53 3.65 8.82
N ALA A 49 3.23 2.98 7.73
CA ALA A 49 2.95 1.55 7.70
C ALA A 49 3.95 0.82 6.81
N ILE A 50 4.35 -0.37 7.27
CA ILE A 50 5.15 -1.33 6.53
C ILE A 50 4.31 -2.60 6.44
N THR A 51 4.05 -3.08 5.24
CA THR A 51 3.16 -4.22 5.00
C THR A 51 3.80 -5.17 4.01
N SER A 52 3.86 -6.47 4.33
CA SER A 52 4.36 -7.48 3.39
C SER A 52 3.50 -7.47 2.13
N LEU A 53 4.13 -7.58 0.96
CA LEU A 53 3.41 -7.77 -0.30
C LEU A 53 2.76 -9.16 -0.37
N GLU A 54 3.18 -10.10 0.48
CA GLU A 54 2.57 -11.42 0.56
C GLU A 54 1.14 -11.34 1.09
N GLY A 55 0.19 -11.78 0.27
CA GLY A 55 -1.22 -11.85 0.67
C GLY A 55 -1.93 -10.51 0.72
N ILE A 56 -1.40 -9.47 0.06
CA ILE A 56 -2.12 -8.22 -0.18
C ILE A 56 -2.26 -7.95 -1.67
N THR A 57 -3.26 -7.17 -2.03
CA THR A 57 -3.39 -6.54 -3.34
C THR A 57 -3.45 -5.03 -3.17
N VAL A 58 -2.79 -4.29 -4.05
CA VAL A 58 -2.73 -2.83 -4.02
C VAL A 58 -3.29 -2.28 -5.31
N TYR A 59 -4.19 -1.32 -5.20
CA TYR A 59 -4.79 -0.61 -6.32
C TYR A 59 -4.42 0.87 -6.25
N LYS A 60 -4.03 1.46 -7.39
CA LYS A 60 -3.93 2.92 -7.53
C LYS A 60 -5.34 3.51 -7.65
N LEU A 61 -5.59 4.62 -6.97
CA LEU A 61 -6.86 5.37 -7.01
C LEU A 61 -6.82 6.53 -8.00
#